data_AF-A0A011SMT9-F1
#
_entry.id   AF-A0A011SMT9-F1
#
_cell.length_a   1.000
_cell.length_b   1.000
_cell.length_c   1.000
_cell.angle_alpha   90.00
_cell.angle_beta   90.00
_cell.angle_gamma   90.00
#
_symmetry.space_group_name_H-M   'P 1'
#
loop_
_entity.id
_entity.type
_entity.pdbx_description
1 polymer ?
#
loop_
_entity_poly.entity_id
_entity_poly.type
_entity_poly.pdbx_seq_one_letter_code
_entity_poly.pdbx_strand_id
1 'polypeptide(L)'
;MTILGADDEGRLRALLDSLGYDLEPSILIGGWATNARVGGEISHDIDLIITDQSLRQRLPERLTEYSENHLHSGGRKARGNADGVHVDAYFPVARQTLWQDH
;
A
#
# COMPACT_ATOMS: atom_id res chain seq x y z
N MET A 1 9.80 -1.94 18.69
CA MET A 1 9.21 -0.61 18.49
C MET A 1 10.38 0.33 18.24
N THR A 2 10.58 0.74 16.98
CA THR A 2 11.75 1.52 16.57
C THR A 2 11.27 2.94 16.33
N ILE A 3 11.77 3.89 17.12
CA ILE A 3 11.53 5.32 16.86
C ILE A 3 12.43 5.72 15.70
N LEU A 4 11.81 6.21 14.62
CA LEU A 4 12.52 6.68 13.42
C LEU A 4 13.21 8.01 13.73
N GLY A 5 14.44 8.18 13.24
CA GLY A 5 15.10 9.49 13.28
C GLY A 5 14.41 10.48 12.33
N ALA A 6 14.60 11.79 12.55
CA ALA A 6 13.99 12.83 11.70
C ALA A 6 14.37 12.69 10.21
N ASP A 7 15.58 12.22 9.91
CA ASP A 7 16.05 11.96 8.54
C ASP A 7 15.34 10.76 7.89
N ASP A 8 15.02 9.72 8.68
CA ASP A 8 14.28 8.55 8.20
C ASP A 8 12.81 8.91 7.91
N GLU A 9 12.20 9.76 8.74
CA GLU A 9 10.84 10.25 8.51
C GLU A 9 10.74 11.02 7.18
N GLY A 10 11.67 11.94 6.91
CA GLY A 10 11.69 12.70 5.66
C GLY A 10 11.80 11.82 4.42
N ARG A 11 12.67 10.80 4.47
CA ARG A 11 12.82 9.82 3.40
C ARG A 11 11.55 9.00 3.19
N LEU A 12 10.93 8.55 4.27
CA LEU A 12 9.70 7.78 4.21
C LEU A 12 8.53 8.58 3.64
N ARG A 13 8.39 9.86 4.00
CA ARG A 13 7.39 10.76 3.40
C ARG A 13 7.60 10.95 1.90
N ALA A 14 8.84 11.16 1.47
CA ALA A 14 9.17 11.28 0.05
C ALA A 14 8.86 9.99 -0.73
N LEU A 15 9.14 8.83 -0.13
CA LEU A 15 8.76 7.54 -0.72
C LEU A 15 7.24 7.39 -0.82
N LEU A 16 6.50 7.73 0.24
CA LEU A 16 5.04 7.69 0.23
C LEU A 16 4.46 8.56 -0.89
N ASP A 17 4.96 9.78 -1.06
CA ASP A 17 4.54 10.68 -2.14
C ASP A 17 4.84 10.09 -3.53
N SER A 18 6.04 9.51 -3.71
CA SER A 18 6.40 8.85 -4.97
C SER A 18 5.51 7.65 -5.27
N LEU A 19 5.21 6.80 -4.28
CA LEU A 19 4.28 5.70 -4.43
C LEU A 19 2.87 6.18 -4.73
N GLY A 20 2.45 7.29 -4.11
CA GLY A 20 1.17 7.94 -4.38
C GLY A 20 1.05 8.33 -5.86
N TYR A 21 2.07 8.99 -6.42
CA TYR A 21 2.10 9.37 -7.84
C TYR A 21 2.12 8.14 -8.78
N ASP A 22 2.90 7.12 -8.44
CA ASP A 22 3.04 5.93 -9.26
C ASP A 22 1.82 5.00 -9.18
N LEU A 23 1.08 5.03 -8.08
CA LEU A 23 -0.02 4.10 -7.81
C LEU A 23 -1.34 4.83 -7.59
N GLU A 24 -1.56 6.01 -8.16
CA GLU A 24 -2.85 6.69 -8.10
C GLU A 24 -3.86 6.03 -9.07
N PRO A 25 -5.11 5.71 -8.64
CA PRO A 25 -5.72 5.95 -7.32
C PRO A 25 -5.64 4.75 -6.34
N SER A 26 -4.57 4.67 -5.55
CA SER A 26 -4.46 3.74 -4.42
C SER A 26 -4.93 4.39 -3.12
N ILE A 27 -5.35 3.57 -2.16
CA ILE A 27 -5.85 4.02 -0.86
C ILE A 27 -4.80 3.69 0.19
N LEU A 28 -4.24 4.71 0.84
CA LEU A 28 -3.35 4.55 1.98
C LEU A 28 -4.12 4.03 3.20
N ILE A 29 -3.60 2.98 3.85
CA ILE A 29 -4.15 2.42 5.09
C ILE A 29 -3.04 2.24 6.15
N GLY A 30 -3.36 1.55 7.25
CA GLY A 30 -2.36 1.19 8.27
C GLY A 30 -1.84 2.39 9.09
N GLY A 31 -0.58 2.27 9.53
CA GLY A 31 0.06 3.27 10.39
C GLY A 31 0.16 4.65 9.74
N TRP A 32 0.44 4.69 8.43
CA TRP A 32 0.54 5.94 7.68
C TRP A 32 -0.79 6.69 7.56
N ALA A 33 -1.88 6.00 7.26
CA ALA A 33 -3.21 6.62 7.26
C ALA A 33 -3.60 7.12 8.65
N THR A 34 -3.22 6.39 9.71
CA THR A 34 -3.45 6.79 11.10
C THR A 34 -2.64 8.03 11.46
N ASN A 35 -1.34 8.08 11.12
CA ASN A 35 -0.50 9.25 11.29
C ASN A 35 -1.09 10.47 10.57
N ALA A 36 -1.48 10.33 9.31
CA ALA A 36 -2.08 11.40 8.53
C ALA A 36 -3.40 11.92 9.13
N ARG A 37 -4.17 11.05 9.79
CA ARG A 37 -5.48 11.41 10.35
C ARG A 37 -5.41 12.02 11.74
N VAL A 38 -4.59 11.48 12.63
CA VAL A 38 -4.58 11.85 14.07
C VAL A 38 -3.20 12.18 14.64
N GLY A 39 -2.13 12.17 13.83
CA GLY A 39 -0.77 12.48 14.28
C GLY A 39 -0.11 11.41 15.15
N GLY A 40 -0.49 10.12 14.97
CA GLY A 40 0.13 8.98 15.66
C GLY A 40 1.55 8.66 15.17
N GLU A 41 2.17 7.60 15.69
CA GLU A 41 3.51 7.17 15.25
C GLU A 41 3.52 6.73 13.78
N ILE A 42 4.64 6.99 13.10
CA ILE A 42 4.87 6.54 11.73
C ILE A 42 5.32 5.08 11.74
N SER A 43 4.64 4.25 10.96
CA SER A 43 5.04 2.88 10.69
C SER A 43 6.22 2.85 9.71
N HIS A 44 7.14 1.91 9.91
CA HIS A 44 8.19 1.66 8.93
C HIS A 44 7.63 1.05 7.64
N ASP A 45 6.52 0.32 7.71
CA ASP A 45 5.87 -0.32 6.57
C ASP A 45 4.78 0.59 5.97
N ILE A 46 4.60 0.53 4.64
CA ILE A 46 3.55 1.23 3.89
C ILE A 46 2.48 0.23 3.44
N ASP A 47 1.24 0.46 3.85
CA ASP A 47 0.10 -0.38 3.47
C ASP A 47 -0.84 0.36 2.50
N LEU A 48 -1.15 -0.27 1.36
CA LEU A 48 -2.01 0.27 0.30
C LEU A 48 -3.14 -0.68 -0.05
N ILE A 49 -4.34 -0.17 -0.32
CA ILE A 49 -5.38 -0.89 -1.05
C ILE A 49 -5.35 -0.44 -2.51
N ILE A 50 -5.29 -1.41 -3.42
CA ILE A 50 -5.33 -1.18 -4.87
C ILE A 50 -6.54 -1.89 -5.44
N THR A 51 -7.50 -1.12 -5.94
CA THR A 51 -8.72 -1.64 -6.59
C THR A 51 -8.60 -1.73 -8.11
N ASP A 52 -7.72 -0.93 -8.71
CA ASP A 52 -7.50 -0.92 -10.16
C ASP A 52 -6.50 -2.01 -10.57
N GLN A 53 -6.92 -2.89 -11.49
CA GLN A 53 -6.09 -3.98 -11.98
C GLN A 53 -4.85 -3.50 -12.77
N SER A 54 -4.93 -2.35 -13.44
CA SER A 54 -3.79 -1.78 -14.19
C SER A 54 -2.67 -1.33 -13.25
N LEU A 55 -3.01 -0.76 -12.09
CA LEU A 55 -2.02 -0.37 -11.08
C LEU A 55 -1.32 -1.58 -10.45
N ARG A 56 -2.06 -2.68 -10.26
CA ARG A 56 -1.47 -3.92 -9.79
C ARG A 56 -0.37 -4.44 -10.72
N GLN A 57 -0.51 -4.23 -12.03
CA GLN A 57 0.53 -4.61 -13.00
C GLN A 57 1.80 -3.75 -12.92
N ARG A 58 1.73 -2.56 -12.31
CA ARG A 58 2.88 -1.66 -12.11
C ARG A 58 3.70 -2.02 -10.86
N LEU A 59 3.13 -2.75 -9.91
CA LEU A 59 3.83 -3.10 -8.67
C LEU A 59 5.13 -3.89 -8.86
N PRO A 60 5.22 -4.89 -9.76
CA PRO A 60 6.48 -5.60 -10.01
C PRO A 60 7.60 -4.70 -10.57
N GLU A 61 7.24 -3.59 -11.21
CA GLU A 61 8.21 -2.61 -11.73
C GLU A 61 8.67 -1.66 -10.63
N ARG A 62 7.78 -1.35 -9.67
CA ARG A 62 8.04 -0.40 -8.59
C ARG A 62 8.71 -1.03 -7.38
N LEU A 63 8.44 -2.31 -7.12
CA LEU A 63 8.87 -3.02 -5.91
C LEU A 63 9.96 -4.06 -6.23
N THR A 64 11.01 -4.07 -5.42
CA THR A 64 11.97 -5.17 -5.38
C THR A 64 11.43 -6.30 -4.50
N GLU A 65 11.94 -7.52 -4.70
CA GLU A 65 11.51 -8.71 -3.92
C GLU A 65 9.99 -8.96 -3.97
N TYR A 66 9.38 -8.60 -5.11
CA TYR A 66 7.95 -8.72 -5.32
C TYR A 66 7.46 -10.16 -5.15
N SER A 67 6.43 -10.33 -4.33
CA SER A 67 5.74 -11.58 -4.14
C SER A 67 4.23 -11.34 -3.98
N GLU A 68 3.43 -12.32 -4.38
CA GLU A 68 1.98 -12.28 -4.18
C GLU A 68 1.50 -13.57 -3.53
N ASN A 69 0.52 -13.44 -2.64
CA ASN A 69 -0.17 -14.57 -2.04
C ASN A 69 -1.69 -14.34 -1.94
N HIS A 70 -2.42 -15.44 -1.83
CA HIS A 70 -3.84 -15.42 -1.52
C HIS A 70 -4.04 -15.18 -0.03
N LEU A 71 -4.98 -14.29 0.31
CA LEU A 71 -5.40 -14.07 1.68
C LEU A 71 -6.51 -15.04 2.03
N HIS A 72 -6.57 -15.43 3.31
CA HIS A 72 -7.66 -16.24 3.86
C HIS A 72 -9.03 -15.55 3.72
N SER A 73 -9.06 -14.22 3.58
CA SER A 73 -10.26 -13.42 3.33
C SER A 73 -10.78 -13.47 1.89
N GLY A 74 -10.17 -14.28 1.01
CA GLY A 74 -10.50 -14.39 -0.40
C GLY A 74 -9.85 -13.33 -1.29
N GLY A 75 -9.28 -12.27 -0.70
CA GLY A 75 -8.48 -11.27 -1.41
C GLY A 75 -7.07 -11.75 -1.78
N ARG A 76 -6.30 -10.89 -2.41
CA ARG A 76 -4.87 -11.12 -2.66
C ARG A 76 -4.04 -10.04 -1.97
N LYS A 77 -2.81 -10.37 -1.62
CA LYS A 77 -1.82 -9.42 -1.13
C LYS A 77 -0.56 -9.54 -1.98
N ALA A 78 -0.04 -8.41 -2.38
CA ALA A 78 1.35 -8.29 -2.84
C ALA A 78 2.20 -7.73 -1.70
N ARG A 79 3.45 -8.15 -1.67
CA ARG A 79 4.49 -7.61 -0.82
C ARG A 79 5.74 -7.37 -1.65
N GLY A 80 6.46 -6.30 -1.34
CA GLY A 80 7.81 -6.06 -1.83
C GLY A 80 8.48 -4.95 -1.04
N ASN A 81 9.61 -4.51 -1.55
CA ASN A 81 10.43 -3.46 -0.97
C ASN A 81 10.54 -2.27 -1.94
N ALA A 82 10.45 -1.06 -1.42
CA ALA A 82 10.76 0.17 -2.16
C ALA A 82 11.75 0.98 -1.31
N ASP A 83 12.95 1.24 -1.84
CA ASP A 83 14.01 1.97 -1.12
C ASP A 83 14.32 1.42 0.30
N GLY A 84 14.21 0.10 0.49
CA GLY A 84 14.43 -0.58 1.78
C GLY A 84 13.25 -0.54 2.75
N VAL A 85 12.10 -0.04 2.30
CA VAL A 85 10.84 0.05 3.04
C VAL A 85 9.87 -1.01 2.55
N HIS A 86 9.27 -1.75 3.49
CA HIS A 86 8.30 -2.77 3.15
C HIS A 86 7.00 -2.13 2.66
N VAL A 87 6.51 -2.60 1.52
CA VAL A 87 5.23 -2.17 0.94
C VAL A 87 4.30 -3.38 0.86
N ASP A 88 3.15 -3.26 1.50
CA ASP A 88 2.09 -4.26 1.51
C ASP A 88 0.88 -3.73 0.72
N ALA A 89 0.57 -4.34 -0.42
CA ALA A 89 -0.55 -3.95 -1.27
C ALA A 89 -1.67 -4.99 -1.24
N TYR A 90 -2.88 -4.56 -0.88
CA TYR A 90 -4.05 -5.42 -0.74
C TYR A 90 -4.98 -5.23 -1.95
N PHE A 91 -5.37 -6.35 -2.55
CA PHE A 91 -6.31 -6.41 -3.66
C PHE A 91 -7.62 -7.04 -3.15
N PRO A 92 -8.62 -6.22 -2.79
CA PRO A 92 -9.91 -6.74 -2.37
C PRO A 92 -10.57 -7.50 -3.51
N VAL A 93 -11.35 -8.53 -3.18
CA VAL A 93 -12.21 -9.20 -4.16
C VAL A 93 -13.20 -8.16 -4.65
N ALA A 94 -13.27 -7.94 -5.97
CA ALA A 94 -14.33 -7.14 -6.55
C ALA A 94 -15.67 -7.72 -6.09
N ARG A 95 -16.46 -6.93 -5.33
CA ARG A 95 -17.85 -7.30 -5.12
C ARG A 95 -18.49 -7.34 -6.50
N GLN A 96 -18.92 -8.51 -6.93
CA GLN A 96 -19.83 -8.63 -8.05
C GLN A 96 -21.05 -7.79 -7.66
N THR A 97 -21.25 -6.65 -8.33
CA THR A 97 -22.43 -5.81 -8.13
C THR A 97 -23.64 -6.64 -8.51
N LEU A 98 -24.26 -7.30 -7.51
CA LEU A 98 -25.54 -7.98 -7.64
C LEU A 98 -26.66 -6.95 -7.64
N TRP A 99 -26.66 -6.02 -8.59
CA TRP A 99 -27.82 -5.20 -8.94
C TRP A 99 -27.67 -4.81 -10.41
N GLN A 100 -28.11 -5.70 -11.30
CA GLN A 100 -28.54 -5.32 -12.65
C GLN A 100 -30.08 -5.38 -12.61
N ASP A 101 -30.65 -4.18 -12.66
CA ASP A 101 -31.90 -3.77 -13.29
C ASP A 101 -33.22 -4.46 -12.88
N HIS A 102 -34.06 -3.67 -12.19
CA HIS A 102 -35.52 -3.78 -12.21
C HIS A 102 -36.09 -3.10 -13.45
#